data_AF-A0ABC8UGQ9-F1
#
_entry.id   AF-A0ABC8UGQ9-F1
#
_cell.length_a   1.000
_cell.length_b   1.000
_cell.length_c   1.000
_cell.angle_alpha   90.00
_cell.angle_beta   90.00
_cell.angle_gamma   90.00
#
_symmetry.space_group_name_H-M   'P 1'
#
loop_
_entity.id
_entity.type
_entity.pdbx_description
1 polymer ?
#
loop_
_entity_poly.entity_id
_entity_poly.type
_entity_poly.pdbx_seq_one_letter_code
_entity_poly.pdbx_strand_id
1 'polypeptide(L)'
;MEAALLFKPHVVVTVDSKGFSFRFLKQLRARYDQQALVSLPPNFHYVAPSFWAWKGGEKRLKTLSEFIDHVFCILPFEEEVCKVNGLAATFVGHPMLEDVWELQSV
;
A
#
# COMPACT_ATOMS: atom_id res chain seq x y z
N MET A 1 -14.65 7.50 -6.54
CA MET A 1 -15.09 6.10 -6.72
C MET A 1 -15.55 5.86 -8.15
N GLU A 2 -16.57 6.59 -8.63
CA GLU A 2 -17.08 6.46 -10.00
C GLU A 2 -15.99 6.60 -11.07
N ALA A 3 -15.13 7.61 -10.95
CA ALA A 3 -14.00 7.80 -11.86
C ALA A 3 -13.08 6.57 -11.93
N ALA A 4 -12.80 5.91 -10.79
CA ALA A 4 -11.95 4.72 -10.75
C ALA A 4 -12.64 3.51 -11.42
N LEU A 5 -13.95 3.32 -11.20
CA LEU A 5 -14.72 2.26 -11.84
C LEU A 5 -14.84 2.46 -13.36
N LEU A 6 -15.01 3.69 -13.82
CA LEU A 6 -15.04 4.04 -15.24
C LEU A 6 -13.66 3.86 -15.90
N PHE A 7 -12.59 4.25 -15.20
CA PHE A 7 -11.22 4.12 -15.67
C PHE A 7 -10.79 2.66 -15.83
N LYS A 8 -11.34 1.74 -15.04
CA LYS A 8 -11.00 0.29 -15.04
C LYS A 8 -9.48 0.07 -14.94
N PRO A 9 -8.85 0.50 -13.83
CA PRO A 9 -7.41 0.36 -13.67
C PRO A 9 -6.99 -1.11 -13.72
N HIS A 10 -5.82 -1.36 -14.32
CA HIS A 10 -5.16 -2.66 -14.25
C HIS A 10 -4.44 -2.86 -12.91
N VAL A 11 -4.06 -1.77 -12.25
CA VAL A 11 -3.35 -1.73 -10.98
C VAL A 11 -3.78 -0.46 -10.24
N VAL A 12 -3.91 -0.55 -8.92
CA VAL A 12 -4.13 0.63 -8.07
C VAL A 12 -2.93 0.81 -7.16
N VAL A 13 -2.29 1.97 -7.22
CA VAL A 13 -1.22 2.34 -6.29
C VAL A 13 -1.70 3.52 -5.46
N THR A 14 -1.76 3.34 -4.15
CA THR A 14 -2.05 4.42 -3.21
C THR A 14 -0.75 4.87 -2.54
N VAL A 15 -0.64 6.17 -2.24
CA VAL A 15 0.58 6.76 -1.67
C VAL A 15 0.22 7.41 -0.34
N ASP A 16 0.83 6.94 0.75
CA ASP A 16 0.64 7.49 2.11
C ASP A 16 -0.86 7.70 2.45
N SER A 17 -1.25 8.78 3.13
CA SER A 17 -2.63 9.19 3.39
C SER A 17 -3.53 8.03 3.82
N LYS A 18 -3.02 7.15 4.69
CA LYS A 18 -3.65 5.86 5.04
C LYS A 18 -5.15 5.93 5.35
N GLY A 19 -5.61 7.02 5.97
CA GLY A 19 -7.02 7.23 6.31
C GLY A 19 -7.93 7.32 5.08
N PHE A 20 -7.46 7.98 4.02
CA PHE A 20 -8.13 8.01 2.72
C PHE A 20 -7.86 6.71 1.96
N SER A 21 -6.59 6.35 1.78
CA SER A 21 -6.15 5.22 0.96
C SER A 21 -6.83 3.91 1.35
N PHE A 22 -6.87 3.58 2.64
CA PHE A 22 -7.47 2.33 3.10
C PHE A 22 -8.99 2.33 2.95
N ARG A 23 -9.65 3.47 3.19
CA ARG A 23 -11.08 3.60 2.95
C ARG A 23 -11.42 3.45 1.48
N PHE A 24 -10.61 4.04 0.61
CA PHE A 24 -10.77 3.96 -0.83
C PHE A 24 -10.61 2.52 -1.33
N LEU A 25 -9.51 1.83 -0.97
CA LEU A 25 -9.24 0.45 -1.40
C LEU A 25 -10.32 -0.53 -0.93
N LYS A 26 -10.77 -0.41 0.33
CA LYS A 26 -11.88 -1.22 0.86
C LYS A 26 -13.17 -1.01 0.08
N GLN A 27 -13.52 0.24 -0.22
CA GLN A 27 -14.71 0.54 -1.01
C GLN A 27 -14.56 0.08 -2.45
N LEU A 28 -13.39 0.22 -3.05
CA LEU A 28 -13.14 -0.20 -4.43
C LEU A 28 -13.34 -1.71 -4.55
N ARG A 29 -12.71 -2.49 -3.67
CA ARG A 29 -12.88 -3.95 -3.64
C ARG A 29 -14.33 -4.36 -3.47
N ALA A 30 -15.03 -3.79 -2.49
CA ALA A 30 -16.45 -4.07 -2.27
C ALA A 30 -17.33 -3.75 -3.50
N ARG A 31 -17.01 -2.70 -4.27
CA ARG A 31 -17.75 -2.36 -5.50
C ARG A 31 -17.48 -3.33 -6.64
N TYR A 32 -16.23 -3.78 -6.80
CA TYR A 32 -15.87 -4.81 -7.78
C TYR A 32 -16.56 -6.14 -7.45
N ASP A 33 -16.56 -6.55 -6.18
CA ASP A 33 -17.24 -7.75 -5.70
C ASP A 33 -18.75 -7.70 -5.97
N GLN A 34 -19.40 -6.56 -5.70
CA GLN A 34 -20.84 -6.34 -5.94
C GLN A 34 -21.22 -6.38 -7.42
N GLN A 35 -20.35 -5.91 -8.30
CA GLN A 35 -20.62 -5.81 -9.74
C GLN A 35 -20.23 -7.08 -10.51
N ALA A 36 -19.78 -8.13 -9.81
CA ALA A 36 -19.24 -9.36 -10.41
C ALA A 36 -18.21 -9.08 -11.52
N LEU A 37 -17.42 -8.02 -11.35
CA LEU A 37 -16.41 -7.63 -12.34
C LEU A 37 -15.30 -8.69 -12.33
N VAL A 38 -15.00 -9.20 -13.53
CA VAL A 38 -14.19 -10.42 -13.75
C VAL A 38 -12.75 -10.31 -13.23
N SER A 39 -12.25 -9.10 -12.98
CA SER A 39 -10.89 -8.91 -12.47
C SER A 39 -10.81 -7.70 -11.54
N LEU A 40 -10.67 -7.97 -10.24
CA LEU A 40 -10.27 -6.98 -9.25
C LEU A 40 -8.80 -6.59 -9.53
N PRO A 41 -8.48 -5.29 -9.67
CA PRO A 41 -7.10 -4.88 -9.82
C PRO A 41 -6.29 -5.17 -8.55
N PRO A 42 -5.02 -5.59 -8.66
CA PRO A 42 -4.12 -5.62 -7.53
C PRO A 42 -3.93 -4.21 -6.94
N ASN A 43 -3.98 -4.15 -5.61
CA ASN A 43 -3.90 -2.95 -4.80
C ASN A 43 -2.55 -2.88 -4.09
N PHE A 44 -1.75 -1.90 -4.47
CA PHE A 44 -0.46 -1.59 -3.86
C PHE A 44 -0.58 -0.35 -2.96
N HIS A 45 0.24 -0.32 -1.92
CA HIS A 45 0.38 0.83 -1.05
C HIS A 45 1.85 1.25 -0.93
N TYR A 46 2.15 2.49 -1.27
CA TYR A 46 3.48 3.10 -1.17
C TYR A 46 3.58 3.93 0.11
N VAL A 47 4.68 3.76 0.84
CA VAL A 47 4.91 4.19 2.23
C VAL A 47 4.17 3.29 3.22
N ALA A 48 4.91 2.50 4.00
CA ALA A 48 4.32 1.65 5.01
C ALA A 48 3.67 2.49 6.13
N PRO A 49 2.50 2.08 6.65
CA PRO A 49 1.78 2.89 7.62
C PRO A 49 2.43 2.81 9.00
N SER A 50 2.90 3.93 9.53
CA SER A 50 3.69 3.98 10.78
C SER A 50 2.98 3.49 12.06
N PHE A 51 1.71 3.08 12.01
CA PHE A 51 1.01 2.55 13.19
C PHE A 51 1.64 1.24 13.69
N TRP A 52 2.34 0.50 12.83
CA TRP A 52 2.99 -0.76 13.22
C TRP A 52 4.05 -0.53 14.29
N ALA A 53 4.63 0.68 14.35
CA ALA A 53 5.63 1.06 15.34
C ALA A 53 5.03 1.34 16.73
N TRP A 54 3.71 1.41 16.85
CA TRP A 54 3.04 1.58 18.14
C TRP A 54 2.90 0.22 18.84
N LYS A 55 2.87 0.21 20.18
CA LYS A 55 2.75 -1.02 20.97
C LYS A 55 1.52 -1.84 20.54
N GLY A 56 1.74 -3.03 19.98
CA GLY A 56 0.68 -3.93 19.49
C GLY A 56 0.11 -3.57 18.11
N GLY A 57 0.70 -2.58 17.43
CA GLY A 57 0.29 -2.12 16.12
C GLY A 57 0.65 -3.10 14.99
N GLU A 58 1.72 -3.87 15.18
CA GLU A 58 2.21 -4.88 14.23
C GLU A 58 1.13 -5.92 13.87
N LYS A 59 0.29 -6.30 14.85
CA LYS A 59 -0.83 -7.24 14.65
C LYS A 59 -1.86 -6.73 13.64
N ARG A 60 -1.95 -5.41 13.44
CA ARG A 60 -2.89 -4.80 12.48
C ARG A 60 -2.36 -4.85 11.05
N LEU A 61 -1.09 -5.18 10.81
CA LEU A 61 -0.56 -5.36 9.46
C LEU A 61 -1.24 -6.54 8.76
N LYS A 62 -1.55 -7.61 9.49
CA LYS A 62 -2.27 -8.77 8.95
C LYS A 62 -3.64 -8.39 8.36
N THR A 63 -4.34 -7.42 8.93
CA THR A 63 -5.66 -7.01 8.41
C THR A 63 -5.56 -6.18 7.14
N LEU A 64 -4.37 -5.66 6.79
CA LEU A 64 -4.15 -4.96 5.54
C LEU A 64 -4.17 -5.91 4.34
N SER A 65 -3.77 -7.18 4.50
CA SER A 65 -3.78 -8.17 3.41
C SER A 65 -5.19 -8.50 2.89
N GLU A 66 -6.23 -8.12 3.63
CA GLU A 66 -7.63 -8.22 3.18
C GLU A 66 -7.94 -7.29 1.99
N PHE A 67 -7.16 -6.22 1.79
CA PHE A 67 -7.45 -5.22 0.75
C PHE A 67 -6.21 -4.58 0.10
N ILE A 68 -5.00 -4.92 0.56
CA ILE A 68 -3.72 -4.53 -0.02
C ILE A 68 -2.97 -5.81 -0.36
N ASP A 69 -2.58 -5.95 -1.63
CA ASP A 69 -1.84 -7.11 -2.12
C ASP A 69 -0.35 -6.99 -1.81
N HIS A 70 0.21 -5.78 -1.79
CA HIS A 70 1.63 -5.55 -1.48
C HIS A 70 1.92 -4.11 -1.02
N VAL A 71 2.92 -3.95 -0.15
CA VAL A 71 3.38 -2.64 0.36
C VAL A 71 4.81 -2.33 -0.12
N PHE A 72 5.03 -1.11 -0.59
CA PHE A 72 6.35 -0.58 -0.87
C PHE A 72 6.85 0.23 0.33
N CYS A 73 7.89 -0.29 0.97
CA CYS A 73 8.48 0.22 2.20
C CYS A 73 9.62 1.19 1.88
N ILE A 74 9.73 2.27 2.65
CA ILE A 74 10.77 3.29 2.46
C ILE A 74 11.84 3.25 3.55
N LEU A 75 11.65 2.43 4.59
CA LEU A 75 12.65 2.15 5.61
C LEU A 75 13.04 0.65 5.56
N PRO A 76 14.32 0.31 5.73
CA PRO A 76 14.82 -1.05 5.47
C PRO A 76 14.24 -2.11 6.41
N PHE A 77 13.83 -1.74 7.63
CA PHE A 77 13.24 -2.65 8.60
C PHE A 77 11.74 -2.92 8.37
N GLU A 78 11.05 -2.07 7.61
CA GLU A 78 9.59 -2.19 7.43
C GLU A 78 9.20 -3.43 6.65
N GLU A 79 10.04 -3.84 5.69
CA GLU A 79 9.78 -5.02 4.86
C GLU A 79 9.67 -6.29 5.72
N GLU A 80 10.66 -6.52 6.59
CA GLU A 80 10.67 -7.68 7.48
C GLU A 80 9.47 -7.63 8.44
N VAL A 81 9.22 -6.47 9.06
CA VAL A 81 8.08 -6.28 9.98
C VAL A 81 6.74 -6.59 9.28
N CYS A 82 6.56 -6.16 8.03
CA CYS A 82 5.36 -6.48 7.27
C CYS A 82 5.24 -7.99 6.98
N LYS A 83 6.33 -8.61 6.47
CA LYS A 83 6.35 -10.02 6.08
C LYS A 83 6.06 -10.94 7.26
N VAL A 84 6.70 -10.73 8.41
CA VAL A 84 6.47 -11.58 9.60
C VAL A 84 5.06 -11.44 10.16
N ASN A 85 4.37 -10.34 9.86
CA ASN A 85 2.97 -10.10 10.23
C ASN A 85 1.98 -10.44 9.11
N GLY A 86 2.41 -11.14 8.05
CA GLY A 86 1.54 -11.66 7.00
C GLY A 86 1.11 -10.65 5.94
N LEU A 87 1.88 -9.57 5.75
CA LEU A 87 1.68 -8.57 4.72
C LEU A 87 2.86 -8.59 3.74
N ALA A 88 2.58 -8.81 2.45
CA ALA A 88 3.62 -8.80 1.43
C ALA A 88 4.21 -7.39 1.29
N ALA A 89 5.53 -7.29 1.27
CA ALA A 89 6.23 -6.01 1.25
C ALA A 89 7.59 -6.09 0.55
N THR A 90 8.06 -4.95 0.07
CA THR A 90 9.41 -4.75 -0.51
C THR A 90 9.94 -3.39 -0.11
N PHE A 91 11.16 -3.34 0.43
CA PHE A 91 11.92 -2.11 0.60
C PHE A 91 12.39 -1.59 -0.76
N VAL A 92 12.01 -0.36 -1.10
CA VAL A 92 12.24 0.25 -2.41
C VAL A 92 13.18 1.45 -2.38
N GLY A 93 13.81 1.72 -1.23
CA GLY A 93 14.61 2.93 -1.03
C GLY A 93 13.81 4.07 -0.40
N HIS A 94 14.53 5.10 0.04
CA HIS A 94 13.94 6.27 0.67
C HIS A 94 14.08 7.47 -0.30
N PRO A 95 12.97 8.06 -0.77
CA PRO A 95 13.02 9.12 -1.80
C PRO A 95 13.98 10.27 -1.47
N MET A 96 14.02 10.69 -0.20
CA MET A 96 14.92 11.77 0.23
C MET A 96 16.41 11.43 0.08
N LEU A 97 16.81 10.15 0.17
CA LEU A 97 18.20 9.75 -0.07
C LEU A 97 18.53 9.76 -1.56
N GLU A 98 17.56 9.43 -2.41
CA GLU A 98 17.69 9.48 -3.87
C GLU A 98 17.91 10.92 -4.35
N ASP A 99 17.10 11.86 -3.86
CA ASP A 99 17.24 13.30 -4.18
C ASP A 99 18.63 13.85 -3.79
N VAL A 100 19.18 13.40 -2.66
CA VAL A 100 20.53 13.82 -2.20
C VAL A 100 21.62 13.29 -3.13
N TRP A 101 21.50 12.05 -3.61
CA TRP A 101 22.46 11.49 -4.54
C TRP A 101 22.37 12.16 -5.92
N GLU A 102 21.17 12.50 -6.39
CA GLU A 102 21.02 13.26 -7.63
C GLU A 102 21.66 14.65 -7.54
N LEU A 103 21.46 15.38 -6.43
CA LEU A 103 22.03 16.70 -6.22
C LEU A 103 23.57 16.70 -6.04
N GLN A 104 24.16 15.59 -5.58
CA GLN A 104 25.61 15.43 -5.48
C GLN A 104 26.26 14.98 -6.81
N SER A 105 25.45 14.60 -7.79
CA SER A 105 25.89 14.13 -9.11
C SER A 105 25.90 15.24 -10.18
N VAL A 106 25.56 16.48 -9.81
CA VAL A 106 25.56 17.69 -10.66
C VAL A 106 26.67 18.63 -10.23
#